data_AF-A0A523MY77-F1
#
_entry.id   AF-A0A523MY77-F1
#
_cell.length_a   1.000
_cell.length_b   1.000
_cell.length_c   1.000
_cell.angle_alpha   90.00
_cell.angle_beta   90.00
_cell.angle_gamma   90.00
#
_symmetry.space_group_name_H-M   'P 1'
#
loop_
_entity.id
_entity.type
_entity.pdbx_description
1 polymer ?
#
loop_
_entity_poly.entity_id
_entity_poly.type
_entity_poly.pdbx_seq_one_letter_code
_entity_poly.pdbx_strand_id
1 'polypeptide(L)'
;RLSVRELRRLNNLRRRGSRINVHQSIKVPFRRITPEEFEQKRQEYHKAIQEDFFSNYQVDKVVTRKMKRGETLWEICNNIYFIPFWLLSNYNPDMDIHSLKIGESIVIPILTDSQS
;
A
#
# COMPACT_ATOMS: atom_id res chain seq x y z
N ARG A 1 11.91 -3.70 24.49
CA ARG A 1 11.34 -4.25 23.23
C ARG A 1 9.84 -4.29 23.42
N LEU A 2 9.04 -3.65 22.56
CA LEU A 2 7.59 -3.84 22.58
C LEU A 2 7.32 -5.25 22.03
N SER A 3 6.65 -6.10 22.78
CA SER A 3 6.32 -7.45 22.29
C SER A 3 5.16 -7.37 21.29
N VAL A 4 5.12 -8.31 20.33
CA VAL A 4 3.99 -8.46 19.40
C VAL A 4 2.67 -8.62 20.17
N ARG A 5 2.69 -9.37 21.28
CA ARG A 5 1.52 -9.56 22.16
C ARG A 5 1.01 -8.25 22.74
N GLU A 6 1.90 -7.39 23.24
CA GLU A 6 1.51 -6.07 23.76
C GLU A 6 0.98 -5.15 22.66
N LEU A 7 1.62 -5.12 21.49
CA LEU A 7 1.16 -4.31 20.36
C LEU A 7 -0.24 -4.73 19.90
N ARG A 8 -0.50 -6.04 19.81
CA ARG A 8 -1.86 -6.57 19.53
C ARG A 8 -2.85 -6.20 20.62
N ARG A 9 -2.44 -6.22 21.89
CA ARG A 9 -3.29 -5.84 23.04
C ARG A 9 -3.73 -4.39 22.98
N LEU A 10 -2.84 -3.48 22.58
CA LEU A 10 -3.09 -2.05 22.42
C LEU A 10 -4.05 -1.74 21.26
N ASN A 11 -4.08 -2.62 20.26
CA ASN A 11 -4.86 -2.46 19.04
C ASN A 11 -6.14 -3.31 19.00
N ASN A 12 -6.56 -3.85 20.15
CA ASN A 12 -7.73 -4.75 20.25
C ASN A 12 -7.63 -6.02 19.37
N LEU A 13 -6.43 -6.42 18.96
CA LEU A 13 -6.15 -7.60 18.13
C LEU A 13 -5.83 -8.85 18.97
N ARG A 14 -6.44 -8.97 20.16
CA ARG A 14 -6.11 -10.01 21.16
C ARG A 14 -6.52 -11.41 20.73
N ARG A 15 -7.60 -11.54 19.94
CA ARG A 15 -8.14 -12.84 19.51
C ARG A 15 -7.25 -13.44 18.43
N ARG A 16 -7.01 -14.75 18.48
CA ARG A 16 -6.40 -15.49 17.35
C ARG A 16 -7.28 -15.28 16.12
N GLY A 17 -6.65 -15.01 14.97
CA GLY A 17 -7.35 -14.72 13.72
C GLY A 17 -7.88 -13.29 13.58
N SER A 18 -7.63 -12.38 14.53
CA SER A 18 -7.95 -10.95 14.33
C SER A 18 -7.18 -10.43 13.11
N ARG A 19 -7.91 -9.95 12.11
CA ARG A 19 -7.37 -9.38 10.88
C ARG A 19 -7.13 -7.89 11.07
N ILE A 20 -6.15 -7.36 10.33
CA ILE A 20 -5.99 -5.93 10.15
C ILE A 20 -6.72 -5.59 8.85
N ASN A 21 -7.70 -4.70 8.94
CA ASN A 21 -8.43 -4.24 7.76
C ASN A 21 -7.67 -3.08 7.10
N VAL A 22 -7.88 -2.89 5.80
CA VAL A 22 -7.43 -1.68 5.11
C VAL A 22 -8.03 -0.46 5.82
N HIS A 23 -7.26 0.63 5.96
CA HIS A 23 -7.58 1.84 6.75
C HIS A 23 -7.65 1.69 8.26
N GLN A 24 -7.42 0.51 8.81
CA GLN A 24 -7.40 0.37 10.24
C GLN A 24 -6.23 1.15 10.83
N SER A 25 -6.53 2.17 11.64
CA SER A 25 -5.50 2.88 12.40
C SER A 25 -4.91 1.96 13.47
N ILE A 26 -3.58 1.87 13.50
CA ILE A 26 -2.83 1.07 14.48
C ILE A 26 -2.07 2.01 15.40
N LYS A 27 -2.34 1.90 16.71
CA LYS A 27 -1.62 2.57 17.79
C LYS A 27 -0.24 1.94 17.94
N VAL A 28 0.80 2.75 17.77
CA VAL A 28 2.20 2.36 17.97
C VAL A 28 2.79 3.20 19.10
N PRO A 29 3.14 2.60 20.26
CA PRO A 29 3.71 3.36 21.36
C PRO A 29 5.22 3.56 21.18
N PHE A 30 5.67 4.81 21.27
CA PHE A 30 7.07 5.22 21.17
C PHE A 30 7.77 5.17 22.54
N ARG A 31 8.03 3.96 23.06
CA ARG A 31 8.61 3.76 24.42
C ARG A 31 10.12 3.98 24.51
N ARG A 32 10.84 3.92 23.39
CA ARG A 32 12.33 3.90 23.35
C ARG A 32 12.94 4.68 22.19
N ILE A 33 12.10 5.16 21.28
CA ILE A 33 12.49 5.97 20.13
C ILE A 33 11.54 7.16 20.09
N THR A 34 11.96 8.25 19.49
CA THR A 34 11.05 9.38 19.26
C THR A 34 10.13 9.09 18.07
N PRO A 35 9.00 9.80 17.93
CA PRO A 35 8.16 9.74 16.74
C PRO A 35 8.94 10.02 15.44
N GLU A 36 9.90 10.94 15.48
CA GLU A 36 10.74 11.33 14.33
C GLU A 36 11.67 10.18 13.92
N GLU A 37 12.35 9.54 14.88
CA GLU A 37 13.18 8.37 14.60
C GLU A 37 12.37 7.19 14.05
N PHE A 38 11.12 7.04 14.50
CA PHE A 38 10.21 6.04 13.94
C PHE A 38 9.85 6.35 12.49
N GLU A 39 9.49 7.61 12.22
CA GLU A 39 9.09 8.03 10.87
C GLU A 39 10.27 7.93 9.90
N GLN A 40 11.48 8.28 10.31
CA GLN A 40 12.69 8.07 9.51
C GLN A 40 12.87 6.59 9.15
N LYS A 41 12.81 5.68 10.14
CA LYS A 41 12.93 4.24 9.88
C LYS A 41 11.80 3.69 9.01
N ARG A 42 10.60 4.25 9.16
CA ARG A 42 9.43 3.91 8.34
C ARG A 42 9.67 4.29 6.88
N GLN A 43 10.20 5.48 6.64
CA GLN A 43 10.56 5.95 5.30
C GLN A 43 11.68 5.10 4.70
N GLU A 44 12.76 4.83 5.43
CA GLU A 44 13.85 3.96 4.98
C GLU A 44 13.35 2.55 4.60
N TYR A 45 12.48 1.96 5.43
CA TYR A 45 11.88 0.66 5.15
C TYR A 45 11.02 0.68 3.88
N HIS A 46 10.17 1.70 3.70
CA HIS A 46 9.36 1.84 2.49
C HIS A 46 10.21 2.12 1.25
N LYS A 47 11.30 2.88 1.37
CA LYS A 47 12.24 3.13 0.29
C LYS A 47 12.91 1.84 -0.17
N ALA A 48 13.37 1.01 0.75
CA ALA A 48 13.97 -0.29 0.43
C ALA A 48 13.00 -1.21 -0.33
N ILE A 49 11.70 -1.22 0.02
CA ILE A 49 10.67 -1.96 -0.73
C ILE A 49 10.54 -1.44 -2.16
N GLN A 50 10.57 -0.11 -2.35
CA GLN A 50 10.48 0.49 -3.68
C GLN A 50 11.73 0.19 -4.52
N GLU A 51 12.92 0.32 -3.93
CA GLU A 51 14.20 0.04 -4.59
C GLU A 51 14.28 -1.44 -5.03
N ASP A 52 13.92 -2.38 -4.15
CA ASP A 52 13.87 -3.81 -4.47
C ASP A 52 12.88 -4.11 -5.60
N PHE A 53 11.70 -3.48 -5.56
CA PHE A 53 10.71 -3.62 -6.62
C PHE A 53 11.24 -3.11 -7.97
N PHE A 54 11.82 -1.91 -7.99
CA PHE A 54 12.34 -1.31 -9.24
C PHE A 54 13.64 -1.94 -9.74
N SER A 55 14.32 -2.75 -8.92
CA SER A 55 15.43 -3.58 -9.39
C SER A 55 14.98 -4.68 -10.36
N ASN A 56 13.72 -5.10 -10.28
CA ASN A 56 13.14 -6.17 -11.09
C ASN A 56 12.12 -5.68 -12.11
N TYR A 57 11.45 -4.55 -11.83
CA TYR A 57 10.36 -4.02 -12.65
C TYR A 57 10.59 -2.57 -13.04
N GLN A 58 10.07 -2.17 -14.20
CA GLN A 58 10.04 -0.78 -14.64
C GLN A 58 8.65 -0.43 -15.17
N VAL A 59 8.30 0.86 -15.14
CA VAL A 59 7.04 1.35 -15.72
C VAL A 59 7.26 1.56 -17.21
N ASP A 60 6.64 0.71 -18.04
CA ASP A 60 6.66 0.79 -19.51
C ASP A 60 5.86 2.02 -19.98
N LYS A 61 4.61 2.10 -19.51
CA LYS A 61 3.70 3.18 -19.89
C LYS A 61 2.65 3.41 -18.82
N VAL A 62 1.96 4.53 -18.97
CA VAL A 62 0.88 4.93 -18.08
C VAL A 62 -0.39 5.03 -18.91
N VAL A 63 -1.47 4.40 -18.43
CA VAL A 63 -2.77 4.42 -19.10
C VAL A 63 -3.83 5.01 -18.19
N THR A 64 -4.68 5.89 -18.71
CA THR A 64 -5.86 6.39 -17.98
C THR A 64 -7.08 5.62 -18.42
N ARG A 65 -7.88 5.13 -17.46
CA ARG A 65 -9.12 4.41 -17.75
C ARG A 65 -10.22 4.77 -16.76
N LYS A 66 -11.47 4.52 -17.12
CA LYS A 66 -12.60 4.67 -16.19
C LYS A 66 -12.84 3.40 -15.40
N MET A 67 -13.14 3.56 -14.11
CA MET A 67 -13.61 2.48 -13.24
C MET A 67 -14.92 1.88 -13.78
N LYS A 68 -14.96 0.55 -13.97
CA LYS A 68 -16.17 -0.15 -14.40
C LYS A 68 -17.02 -0.53 -13.21
N ARG A 69 -18.32 -0.74 -13.47
CA ARG A 69 -19.26 -1.21 -12.46
C ARG A 69 -18.84 -2.57 -11.92
N GLY A 70 -18.70 -2.66 -10.60
CA GLY A 70 -18.36 -3.90 -9.89
C GLY A 70 -16.86 -4.20 -9.80
N GLU A 71 -15.99 -3.40 -10.42
CA GLU A 71 -14.55 -3.55 -10.23
C GLU A 71 -14.11 -3.05 -8.86
N THR A 72 -13.22 -3.81 -8.25
CA THR A 72 -12.57 -3.45 -6.99
C THR A 72 -11.12 -3.07 -7.22
N LEU A 73 -10.58 -2.24 -6.33
CA LEU A 73 -9.16 -1.91 -6.35
C LEU A 73 -8.28 -3.17 -6.18
N TRP A 74 -8.75 -4.15 -5.42
CA TRP A 74 -8.08 -5.42 -5.25
C TRP A 74 -7.92 -6.16 -6.59
N GLU A 75 -8.98 -6.23 -7.39
CA GLU A 75 -8.92 -6.84 -8.72
C GLU A 75 -7.99 -6.08 -9.66
N ILE A 76 -8.02 -4.74 -9.63
CA ILE A 76 -7.11 -3.89 -10.42
C ILE A 76 -5.65 -4.23 -10.10
N CYS A 77 -5.29 -4.23 -8.81
CA CYS A 77 -3.92 -4.49 -8.38
C CYS A 77 -3.50 -5.96 -8.56
N ASN A 78 -4.34 -6.93 -8.24
CA ASN A 78 -3.90 -8.33 -8.09
C ASN A 78 -4.37 -9.27 -9.20
N ASN A 79 -5.37 -8.87 -10.00
CA ASN A 79 -5.97 -9.77 -11.01
C ASN A 79 -5.82 -9.22 -12.43
N ILE A 80 -5.82 -7.89 -12.60
CA ILE A 80 -5.82 -7.24 -13.92
C ILE A 80 -4.43 -6.74 -14.29
N TYR A 81 -3.80 -5.94 -13.43
CA TYR A 81 -2.53 -5.27 -13.75
C TYR A 81 -1.32 -5.78 -12.97
N PHE A 82 -1.54 -6.60 -11.92
CA PHE A 82 -0.46 -7.16 -11.09
C PHE A 82 0.51 -6.10 -10.56
N ILE A 83 -0.02 -4.94 -10.12
CA ILE A 83 0.75 -3.81 -9.61
C ILE A 83 0.60 -3.65 -8.10
N PRO A 84 1.67 -3.22 -7.39
CA PRO A 84 1.55 -2.88 -5.98
C PRO A 84 0.58 -1.72 -5.74
N PHE A 85 -0.18 -1.81 -4.66
CA PHE A 85 -1.11 -0.75 -4.26
C PHE A 85 -0.41 0.61 -4.07
N TRP A 86 0.78 0.62 -3.45
CA TRP A 86 1.53 1.88 -3.22
C TRP A 86 1.90 2.55 -4.54
N LEU A 87 2.20 1.77 -5.58
CA LEU A 87 2.56 2.29 -6.88
C LEU A 87 1.33 2.92 -7.53
N LEU A 88 0.19 2.23 -7.50
CA LEU A 88 -1.07 2.78 -7.97
C LEU A 88 -1.45 4.08 -7.25
N SER A 89 -1.27 4.14 -5.93
CA SER A 89 -1.52 5.34 -5.12
C SER A 89 -0.60 6.50 -5.52
N ASN A 90 0.69 6.24 -5.78
CA ASN A 90 1.65 7.26 -6.18
C ASN A 90 1.27 7.92 -7.52
N TYR A 91 0.64 7.19 -8.44
CA TYR A 91 0.16 7.72 -9.72
C TYR A 91 -1.21 8.42 -9.62
N ASN A 92 -1.88 8.35 -8.48
CA ASN A 92 -3.19 8.97 -8.24
C ASN A 92 -3.21 9.73 -6.89
N PRO A 93 -2.31 10.71 -6.67
CA PRO A 93 -2.13 11.35 -5.36
C PRO A 93 -3.35 12.15 -4.89
N ASP A 94 -4.14 12.69 -5.83
CA ASP A 94 -5.31 13.53 -5.53
C ASP A 94 -6.61 12.71 -5.42
N MET A 95 -6.53 11.39 -5.56
CA MET A 95 -7.69 10.50 -5.51
C MET A 95 -7.73 9.72 -4.20
N ASP A 96 -8.92 9.64 -3.60
CA ASP A 96 -9.19 8.59 -2.62
C ASP A 96 -9.43 7.27 -3.35
N ILE A 97 -8.33 6.59 -3.69
CA ILE A 97 -8.35 5.32 -4.42
C ILE A 97 -9.09 4.19 -3.68
N HIS A 98 -9.47 4.39 -2.43
CA HIS A 98 -10.24 3.43 -1.65
C HIS A 98 -11.75 3.65 -1.72
N SER A 99 -12.20 4.81 -2.20
CA SER A 99 -13.62 5.13 -2.40
C SER A 99 -13.97 5.44 -3.86
N LEU A 100 -13.29 4.75 -4.79
CA LEU A 100 -13.45 4.94 -6.23
C LEU A 100 -14.89 4.73 -6.69
N LYS A 101 -15.41 5.73 -7.41
CA LYS A 101 -16.76 5.68 -8.01
C LYS A 101 -16.70 5.15 -9.42
N ILE A 102 -17.80 4.54 -9.84
CA ILE A 102 -17.99 4.11 -11.23
C ILE A 102 -17.83 5.34 -12.14
N GLY A 103 -17.03 5.17 -13.20
CA GLY A 103 -16.79 6.23 -14.17
C GLY A 103 -15.66 7.21 -13.82
N GLU A 104 -15.10 7.15 -12.60
CA GLU A 104 -13.91 7.93 -12.26
C GLU A 104 -12.70 7.44 -13.06
N SER A 105 -11.90 8.40 -13.54
CA SER A 105 -10.66 8.12 -14.26
C SER A 105 -9.55 7.78 -13.27
N ILE A 106 -8.93 6.62 -13.46
CA ILE A 106 -7.77 6.16 -12.70
C ILE A 106 -6.57 5.99 -13.64
N VAL A 107 -5.41 6.44 -13.17
CA VAL A 107 -4.13 6.33 -13.85
C VAL A 107 -3.45 5.04 -13.43
N ILE A 108 -3.20 4.14 -14.38
CA ILE A 108 -2.61 2.82 -14.14
C ILE A 108 -1.21 2.76 -14.76
N PRO A 109 -0.16 2.54 -13.96
CA PRO A 109 1.17 2.21 -14.48
C PRO A 109 1.18 0.75 -14.98
N ILE A 110 1.67 0.54 -16.19
CA ILE A 110 1.89 -0.78 -16.77
C ILE A 110 3.36 -1.15 -16.55
N LEU A 111 3.57 -2.33 -15.97
CA LEU A 111 4.90 -2.83 -15.65
C LEU A 111 5.44 -3.72 -16.76
N THR A 112 6.76 -3.69 -16.92
CA THR A 112 7.53 -4.72 -17.61
C THR A 112 8.68 -5.15 -16.72
N ASP A 113 9.19 -6.36 -16.92
CA ASP A 113 10.41 -6.78 -16.26
C ASP A 113 11.57 -5.92 -16.75
N SER A 114 12.42 -5.47 -15.83
CA SER A 114 13.62 -4.66 -16.13
C SER A 114 14.71 -5.47 -16.85
N GLN A 115 14.54 -6.79 -16.96
CA GLN A 115 15.49 -7.74 -17.55
C GLN A 115 15.01 -8.28 -18.92
N SER A 116 13.90 -7.77 -19.46
CA SER A 116 13.37 -8.17 -20.79
C SER A 116 14.01 -7.42 -21.95
#